data_AF-A0A521N8E6-F1
#
_entry.id   AF-A0A521N8E6-F1
#
_cell.length_a   1.000
_cell.length_b   1.000
_cell.length_c   1.000
_cell.angle_alpha   90.00
_cell.angle_beta   90.00
_cell.angle_gamma   90.00
#
_symmetry.space_group_name_H-M   'P 1'
#
loop_
_entity.id
_entity.type
_entity.pdbx_description
1 polymer ?
#
loop_
_entity_poly.entity_id
_entity_poly.type
_entity_poly.pdbx_seq_one_letter_code
_entity_poly.pdbx_strand_id
1 'polypeptide(L)' 'SKTALNAYTVHLAASLSGTKVKVNSAHPGWVKTDMGSDAAPMHVIDGAKTSVELALMKEDGPTGKYIHLGAELPW' A
#
# COMPACT_ATOMS: atom_id res chain seq x y z
N SER A 1 -14.24 1.44 -6.04
CA SER A 1 -12.99 1.53 -6.84
C SER A 1 -11.82 0.75 -6.22
N LYS A 2 -11.59 0.81 -4.91
CA LYS A 2 -10.42 0.17 -4.27
C LYS A 2 -10.38 -1.35 -4.34
N THR A 3 -11.52 -2.05 -4.32
CA THR A 3 -11.56 -3.51 -4.55
C THR A 3 -11.00 -3.89 -5.93
N ALA A 4 -11.39 -3.17 -6.98
CA ALA A 4 -10.88 -3.42 -8.34
C ALA A 4 -9.37 -3.13 -8.44
N LEU A 5 -8.90 -2.04 -7.81
CA LEU A 5 -7.47 -1.74 -7.73
C LEU A 5 -6.71 -2.84 -6.98
N ASN A 6 -7.25 -3.33 -5.86
CA ASN A 6 -6.66 -4.41 -5.09
C ASN A 6 -6.59 -5.72 -5.89
N ALA A 7 -7.64 -6.07 -6.64
CA ALA A 7 -7.59 -7.20 -7.55
C ALA A 7 -6.50 -7.01 -8.63
N TYR A 8 -6.39 -5.81 -9.20
CA TYR A 8 -5.34 -5.49 -10.17
C TYR A 8 -3.92 -5.62 -9.59
N THR A 9 -3.70 -5.19 -8.35
CA THR A 9 -2.43 -5.40 -7.62
C THR A 9 -2.03 -6.88 -7.62
N VAL A 10 -2.96 -7.78 -7.28
CA VAL A 10 -2.69 -9.23 -7.24
C VAL A 10 -2.37 -9.77 -8.64
N HIS A 11 -3.16 -9.39 -9.65
CA HIS A 11 -2.93 -9.81 -11.03
C HIS A 11 -1.60 -9.31 -11.59
N LEU A 12 -1.25 -8.05 -11.33
CA LEU A 12 -0.01 -7.46 -11.80
C LEU A 12 1.21 -8.03 -11.07
N ALA A 13 1.10 -8.31 -9.76
CA ALA A 13 2.13 -9.01 -9.02
C ALA A 13 2.39 -10.42 -9.59
N ALA A 14 1.33 -11.14 -9.96
CA ALA A 14 1.43 -12.46 -10.57
C ALA A 14 2.06 -12.42 -11.98
N SER A 15 1.67 -11.45 -12.82
CA SER A 15 2.20 -11.33 -14.17
C SER A 15 3.67 -10.91 -14.23
N LEU A 16 4.16 -10.19 -13.21
CA LEU A 16 5.56 -9.78 -13.05
C LEU A 16 6.39 -10.78 -12.21
N SER A 17 5.83 -11.95 -11.90
CA SER A 17 6.54 -13.01 -11.19
C SER A 17 7.83 -13.39 -11.93
N GLY A 18 8.93 -13.55 -11.18
CA GLY A 18 10.27 -13.82 -11.73
C GLY A 18 11.06 -12.58 -12.16
N THR A 19 10.46 -11.38 -12.10
CA THR A 19 11.19 -10.11 -12.27
C THR A 19 11.58 -9.52 -10.91
N LYS A 20 12.35 -8.42 -10.96
CA LYS A 20 12.67 -7.62 -9.76
C LYS A 20 11.57 -6.64 -9.35
N VAL A 21 10.49 -6.51 -10.14
CA VAL A 21 9.42 -5.55 -9.87
C VAL A 21 8.50 -6.08 -8.78
N LYS A 22 8.16 -5.23 -7.82
CA LYS A 22 7.28 -5.55 -6.69
C LYS A 22 6.04 -4.68 -6.77
N VAL A 23 4.88 -5.26 -6.48
CA VAL A 23 3.59 -4.58 -6.61
C VAL A 23 2.77 -4.84 -5.35
N ASN A 24 2.38 -3.80 -4.62
CA ASN A 24 1.59 -3.93 -3.40
C ASN A 24 0.52 -2.84 -3.32
N SER A 25 -0.55 -3.10 -2.60
CA SER A 25 -1.55 -2.09 -2.23
C SER A 25 -1.14 -1.45 -0.90
N ALA A 26 -1.08 -0.12 -0.85
CA ALA A 26 -0.77 0.63 0.36
C ALA A 26 -2.05 1.21 0.98
N HIS A 27 -2.26 0.94 2.27
CA HIS A 27 -3.25 1.67 3.07
C HIS A 27 -2.56 2.81 3.81
N PRO A 28 -2.95 4.07 3.57
CA PRO A 28 -2.41 5.21 4.30
C PRO A 28 -3.07 5.41 5.69
N GLY A 29 -4.08 4.62 6.04
CA GLY A 29 -4.96 4.92 7.18
C GLY A 29 -5.99 5.99 6.85
N TRP A 30 -6.66 6.52 7.88
CA TRP A 30 -7.55 7.66 7.75
C TRP A 30 -6.78 8.94 8.12
N VAL A 31 -6.46 9.74 7.09
CA VAL A 31 -5.46 10.83 7.15
C VAL A 31 -6.11 12.20 6.97
N LYS A 32 -5.68 13.20 7.75
CA LYS A 32 -6.09 14.62 7.69
C LYS A 32 -5.67 15.27 6.37
N THR A 33 -6.49 15.07 5.36
CA THR A 33 -6.42 15.67 4.01
C THR A 33 -7.83 16.16 3.65
N ASP A 34 -7.99 16.89 2.54
CA ASP A 34 -9.31 17.34 2.09
C ASP A 34 -10.33 16.18 1.98
N MET A 35 -9.89 15.00 1.56
CA MET A 35 -10.73 13.79 1.47
C MET A 35 -11.01 13.15 2.85
N GLY A 36 -10.05 13.21 3.78
CA GLY A 36 -10.18 12.61 5.10
C GLY A 36 -10.81 13.52 6.16
N SER A 37 -10.86 14.84 5.92
CA SER A 37 -11.28 15.89 6.85
C SER A 37 -10.43 15.99 8.13
N ASP A 38 -10.72 17.01 8.95
CA ASP A 38 -10.06 17.23 10.25
C ASP A 38 -10.39 16.16 11.30
N ALA A 39 -11.47 15.40 11.09
CA ALA A 39 -11.87 14.29 11.97
C ALA A 39 -10.96 13.06 11.85
N ALA A 40 -10.16 12.98 10.78
CA ALA A 40 -9.22 11.88 10.60
C ALA A 40 -8.20 11.82 11.75
N PRO A 41 -7.88 10.64 12.29
CA PRO A 41 -6.97 10.52 13.43
C PRO A 41 -5.50 10.71 13.06
N MET A 42 -5.11 10.42 11.81
CA MET A 42 -3.70 10.41 11.41
C MET A 42 -3.27 11.71 10.71
N HIS A 43 -2.02 12.11 10.95
CA HIS A 43 -1.39 13.20 10.21
C HIS A 43 -0.83 12.70 8.88
N VAL A 44 -0.67 13.64 7.92
CA VAL A 44 -0.16 13.34 6.56
C VAL A 44 1.18 12.61 6.60
N ILE A 45 2.08 13.02 7.49
CA ILE A 45 3.40 12.41 7.64
C ILE A 45 3.33 10.93 8.04
N ASP A 46 2.33 10.55 8.85
CA ASP A 46 2.14 9.16 9.25
C ASP A 46 1.52 8.34 8.12
N GLY A 47 0.53 8.90 7.42
CA GLY A 47 -0.11 8.22 6.30
C GLY A 47 0.82 7.97 5.10
N ALA A 48 1.86 8.80 4.94
CA ALA A 48 2.86 8.65 3.89
C ALA A 48 3.82 7.46 4.13
N LYS A 49 4.04 7.05 5.39
CA LYS A 49 5.04 6.04 5.77
C LYS A 49 4.90 4.74 4.98
N THR A 50 3.70 4.16 4.93
CA THR A 50 3.44 2.91 4.19
C THR A 50 3.90 3.02 2.73
N SER A 51 3.60 4.12 2.05
CA SER A 51 3.94 4.27 0.63
C SER A 51 5.44 4.46 0.43
N VAL A 52 6.10 5.25 1.30
CA VAL A 52 7.54 5.48 1.26
C VAL A 52 8.31 4.20 1.57
N GLU A 53 7.89 3.44 2.59
CA GLU A 53 8.51 2.17 2.97
C GLU A 53 8.41 1.15 1.83
N LEU A 54 7.26 1.03 1.18
CA LEU A 54 7.11 0.15 0.01
C LEU A 54 7.90 0.62 -1.21
N ALA A 55 8.07 1.93 -1.40
CA ALA A 55 8.88 2.46 -2.50
C ALA A 55 10.38 2.23 -2.28
N LEU A 56 10.84 2.20 -1.03
CA LEU A 56 12.24 2.05 -0.64
C LEU A 56 12.60 0.63 -0.17
N MET A 57 11.66 -0.32 -0.26
CA MET A 57 11.89 -1.68 0.21
C MET A 57 12.98 -2.40 -0.61
N LYS A 58 13.62 -3.37 0.05
CA LYS A 58 14.65 -4.22 -0.57
C LYS A 58 14.05 -5.22 -1.55
N GLU A 59 14.91 -5.84 -2.38
CA GLU A 59 14.50 -6.81 -3.41
C GLU A 59 13.79 -8.07 -2.84
N ASP A 60 14.04 -8.41 -1.57
CA ASP A 60 13.39 -9.50 -0.83
C ASP A 60 12.03 -9.08 -0.23
N GLY A 61 11.60 -7.85 -0.47
CA GLY A 61 10.33 -7.31 0.00
C GLY A 61 9.09 -7.99 -0.59
N PRO A 62 7.92 -7.75 0.03
CA PRO A 62 6.66 -8.37 -0.34
C PRO A 62 6.22 -7.97 -1.76
N THR A 63 5.41 -8.83 -2.37
CA THR A 63 4.70 -8.53 -3.61
C THR A 63 3.31 -9.19 -3.55
N GLY A 64 2.31 -8.54 -4.14
CA GLY A 64 0.92 -8.96 -4.13
C GLY A 64 0.25 -8.85 -2.76
N LYS A 65 0.67 -7.91 -1.90
CA LYS A 65 0.16 -7.76 -0.52
C LYS A 65 -0.61 -6.46 -0.33
N TYR A 66 -1.43 -6.41 0.72
CA TYR A 66 -2.08 -5.20 1.22
C TYR A 66 -1.43 -4.81 2.54
N ILE A 67 -0.86 -3.61 2.64
CA ILE A 67 0.03 -3.25 3.76
C ILE A 67 -0.38 -1.92 4.38
N HIS A 68 -0.28 -1.82 5.72
CA HIS A 68 -0.43 -0.60 6.50
C HIS A 68 0.63 -0.57 7.62
N LEU A 69 1.48 0.46 7.65
CA LEU A 69 2.49 0.66 8.72
C LEU A 69 3.31 -0.61 9.01
N GLY A 70 3.83 -1.24 7.96
CA GLY A 70 4.62 -2.47 8.03
C GLY A 70 3.83 -3.77 8.29
N ALA A 71 2.52 -3.69 8.58
CA ALA A 71 1.68 -4.86 8.78
C ALA A 71 0.93 -5.26 7.50
N GLU A 72 0.93 -6.55 7.18
CA GLU A 72 0.04 -7.11 6.15
C GLU A 72 -1.40 -7.16 6.69
N LEU A 73 -2.34 -6.65 5.88
CA LEU A 73 -3.77 -6.69 6.12
C LEU A 73 -4.42 -7.81 5.30
N PRO A 74 -5.53 -8.40 5.77
CA PRO A 74 -6.31 -9.32 4.96
C PRO A 74 -6.94 -8.60 3.76
N TRP A 75 -7.20 -9.36 2.69
CA TRP A 75 -7.99 -8.89 1.54
C TRP A 75 -9.47 -8.75 1.90
#